data_AF-A0A1S6HS41-F1
#
_entry.id   AF-A0A1S6HS41-F1
#
_cell.length_a   1.000
_cell.length_b   1.000
_cell.length_c   1.000
_cell.angle_alpha   90.00
_cell.angle_beta   90.00
_cell.angle_gamma   90.00
#
_symmetry.space_group_name_H-M   'P 1'
#
loop_
_entity.id
_entity.type
_entity.pdbx_description
1 polymer ?
#
loop_
_entity_poly.entity_id
_entity_poly.type
_entity_poly.pdbx_seq_one_letter_code
_entity_poly.pdbx_strand_id
1 'polypeptide(L)'
;MFFYDEMFLSGIICGNRDKGMIVAINASMQKLMKISGFFRVLVLVATAAVVVYLGYSYLVLDEIRFETNMLFLDLWHHDGASRAVLMAIQAPLLITLFVGIYWLQRLLSHFQQGQFFGNEAMRCYLWLIWLKVLDIVLEIVQHLATGYYHKQFFEHTSIELGLEFGNITTLLLMLLIVYLLKAAKEIEAENKEFI
;
A
#
# COMPACT_ATOMS: atom_id res chain seq x y z
N MET A 1 -62.36 14.83 13.48
CA MET A 1 -61.93 14.71 12.07
C MET A 1 -60.53 15.31 11.87
N PHE A 2 -59.54 14.91 12.68
CA PHE A 2 -58.21 15.55 12.70
C PHE A 2 -57.07 14.59 13.15
N PHE A 3 -57.22 13.28 12.95
CA PHE A 3 -56.25 12.29 13.44
C PHE A 3 -55.69 11.34 12.36
N TYR A 4 -56.08 11.51 11.10
CA TYR A 4 -55.63 10.66 9.98
C TYR A 4 -54.51 11.31 9.13
N ASP A 5 -54.21 12.60 9.32
CA ASP A 5 -53.23 13.32 8.49
C ASP A 5 -51.78 13.19 8.99
N GLU A 6 -51.53 13.09 10.29
CA GLU A 6 -50.15 13.03 10.81
C GLU A 6 -49.46 11.67 10.61
N MET A 7 -50.23 10.58 10.55
CA MET A 7 -49.65 9.23 10.39
C MET A 7 -49.19 8.98 8.93
N PHE A 8 -49.80 9.65 7.96
CA PHE A 8 -49.42 9.54 6.54
C PHE A 8 -48.15 10.35 6.22
N LEU A 9 -47.99 11.51 6.85
CA LEU A 9 -46.78 12.34 6.71
C LEU A 9 -45.53 11.68 7.32
N SER A 10 -45.67 10.98 8.45
CA SER A 10 -44.52 10.29 9.08
C SER A 10 -44.00 9.11 8.24
N GLY A 11 -44.89 8.33 7.60
CA GLY A 11 -44.51 7.24 6.69
C GLY A 11 -43.86 7.72 5.38
N ILE A 12 -44.32 8.83 4.81
CA ILE A 12 -43.73 9.44 3.61
C ILE A 12 -42.35 10.04 3.91
N ILE A 13 -42.18 10.69 5.07
CA ILE A 13 -40.90 11.29 5.47
C ILE A 13 -39.87 10.19 5.81
N CYS A 14 -40.28 9.05 6.38
CA CYS A 14 -39.39 7.92 6.64
C CYS A 14 -38.96 7.21 5.34
N GLY A 15 -39.92 6.90 4.45
CA GLY A 15 -39.65 6.28 3.16
C GLY A 15 -38.84 7.15 2.19
N ASN A 16 -38.92 8.48 2.30
CA ASN A 16 -38.11 9.39 1.50
C ASN A 16 -36.70 9.60 2.10
N ARG A 17 -36.54 9.47 3.43
CA ARG A 17 -35.23 9.45 4.10
C ARG A 17 -34.42 8.21 3.75
N ASP A 18 -35.04 7.03 3.77
CA ASP A 18 -34.38 5.78 3.38
C ASP A 18 -34.02 5.76 1.89
N LYS A 19 -34.91 6.23 1.01
CA LYS A 19 -34.58 6.37 -0.43
C LYS A 19 -33.45 7.37 -0.67
N GLY A 20 -33.48 8.52 0.01
CA GLY A 20 -32.40 9.51 -0.08
C GLY A 20 -31.06 8.98 0.44
N MET A 21 -31.08 8.22 1.54
CA MET A 21 -29.90 7.60 2.13
C MET A 21 -29.35 6.47 1.26
N ILE A 22 -30.21 5.60 0.72
CA ILE A 22 -29.81 4.53 -0.22
C ILE A 22 -29.22 5.11 -1.51
N VAL A 23 -29.81 6.18 -2.05
CA VAL A 23 -29.27 6.88 -3.23
C VAL A 23 -27.93 7.55 -2.93
N ALA A 24 -27.77 8.16 -1.76
CA ALA A 24 -26.51 8.74 -1.33
C ALA A 24 -25.40 7.69 -1.13
N ILE A 25 -25.73 6.54 -0.55
CA ILE A 25 -24.82 5.39 -0.38
C ILE A 25 -24.43 4.80 -1.74
N ASN A 26 -25.38 4.66 -2.66
CA ASN A 26 -25.09 4.15 -4.00
C ASN A 26 -24.19 5.12 -4.80
N ALA A 27 -24.45 6.43 -4.67
CA ALA A 27 -23.63 7.46 -5.31
C ALA A 27 -22.20 7.51 -4.72
N SER A 28 -22.02 7.31 -3.42
CA SER A 28 -20.69 7.26 -2.80
C SER A 28 -19.93 5.99 -3.19
N MET A 29 -20.60 4.84 -3.25
CA MET A 29 -20.03 3.58 -3.77
C MET A 29 -19.58 3.71 -5.22
N GLN A 30 -20.38 4.32 -6.10
CA GLN A 30 -19.99 4.56 -7.49
C GLN A 30 -18.79 5.51 -7.63
N LYS A 31 -18.70 6.53 -6.78
CA LYS A 31 -17.53 7.43 -6.73
C LYS A 31 -16.27 6.66 -6.29
N LEU A 32 -16.39 5.80 -5.28
CA LEU A 32 -15.28 4.96 -4.81
C LEU A 32 -14.83 3.95 -5.87
N MET A 33 -15.76 3.36 -6.64
CA MET A 33 -15.41 2.48 -7.76
C MET A 33 -14.61 3.23 -8.84
N LYS A 34 -15.03 4.46 -9.19
CA LYS A 34 -14.31 5.30 -10.16
C LYS A 34 -12.93 5.71 -9.65
N ILE A 35 -12.84 6.12 -8.38
CA ILE A 35 -11.58 6.58 -7.81
C ILE A 35 -10.58 5.42 -7.71
N SER A 36 -11.04 4.20 -7.35
CA SER A 36 -10.19 3.01 -7.34
C SER A 36 -9.58 2.72 -8.71
N GLY A 37 -10.36 2.87 -9.79
CA GLY A 37 -9.84 2.72 -11.15
C GLY A 37 -8.79 3.77 -11.53
N PHE A 38 -9.00 5.00 -11.11
CA PHE A 38 -8.00 6.06 -11.28
C PHE A 38 -6.70 5.75 -10.53
N PHE A 39 -6.80 5.36 -9.25
CA PHE A 39 -5.65 4.94 -8.44
C PHE A 39 -4.90 3.77 -9.06
N ARG A 40 -5.61 2.83 -9.69
CA ARG A 40 -5.00 1.67 -10.35
C ARG A 40 -4.08 2.09 -11.50
N VAL A 41 -4.55 3.00 -12.36
CA VAL A 41 -3.73 3.56 -13.45
C VAL A 41 -2.59 4.40 -12.88
N LEU A 42 -2.88 5.23 -11.88
CA LEU A 42 -1.89 6.09 -11.24
C LEU A 42 -0.72 5.29 -10.65
N VAL A 43 -0.99 4.18 -9.96
CA VAL A 43 0.03 3.27 -9.42
C VAL A 43 0.90 2.68 -10.54
N LEU A 44 0.32 2.28 -11.67
CA LEU A 44 1.08 1.75 -12.81
C LEU A 44 1.96 2.82 -13.45
N VAL A 45 1.43 4.03 -13.64
CA VAL A 45 2.19 5.16 -14.20
C VAL A 45 3.34 5.55 -13.27
N ALA A 46 3.09 5.65 -11.96
CA ALA A 46 4.12 5.94 -10.96
C ALA A 46 5.20 4.85 -10.96
N THR A 47 4.81 3.58 -10.99
CA THR A 47 5.76 2.45 -11.09
C THR A 47 6.59 2.54 -12.36
N ALA A 48 5.97 2.77 -13.51
CA ALA A 48 6.66 2.89 -14.79
C ALA A 48 7.66 4.05 -14.76
N ALA A 49 7.28 5.20 -14.19
CA ALA A 49 8.18 6.33 -14.02
C ALA A 49 9.39 5.99 -13.15
N VAL A 50 9.20 5.27 -12.04
CA VAL A 50 10.29 4.79 -11.18
C VAL A 50 11.21 3.84 -11.93
N VAL A 51 10.67 2.85 -12.65
CA VAL A 51 11.47 1.89 -13.43
C VAL A 51 12.26 2.60 -14.53
N VAL A 52 11.65 3.56 -15.24
CA VAL A 52 12.32 4.36 -16.27
C VAL A 52 13.43 5.22 -15.67
N TYR A 53 13.17 5.86 -14.53
CA TYR A 53 14.17 6.65 -13.80
C TYR A 53 15.37 5.79 -13.37
N LEU A 54 15.11 4.61 -12.81
CA LEU A 54 16.16 3.68 -12.40
C LEU A 54 16.97 3.15 -13.59
N GLY A 55 16.29 2.81 -14.68
CA GLY A 55 16.95 2.39 -15.93
C GLY A 55 17.80 3.51 -16.54
N TYR A 56 17.30 4.75 -16.52
CA TYR A 56 18.06 5.92 -16.95
C TYR A 56 19.30 6.15 -16.07
N SER A 57 19.13 6.10 -14.75
CA SER A 57 20.22 6.23 -13.78
C SER A 57 21.30 5.17 -14.02
N TYR A 58 20.91 3.92 -14.23
CA TYR A 58 21.84 2.83 -14.50
C TYR A 58 22.56 2.97 -15.85
N LEU A 59 21.85 3.33 -16.92
CA LEU A 59 22.44 3.37 -18.27
C LEU A 59 23.24 4.64 -18.56
N VAL A 60 22.87 5.77 -17.97
CA VAL A 60 23.46 7.09 -18.27
C VAL A 60 24.41 7.56 -17.18
N LEU A 61 24.05 7.35 -15.91
CA LEU A 61 24.89 7.77 -14.78
C LEU A 61 25.76 6.63 -14.23
N ASP A 62 25.56 5.39 -14.68
CA ASP A 62 26.19 4.18 -14.12
C ASP A 62 25.98 4.09 -12.59
N GLU A 63 24.89 4.68 -12.07
CA GLU A 63 24.53 4.73 -10.65
C GLU A 63 23.17 4.07 -10.42
N ILE A 64 23.04 3.24 -9.39
CA ILE A 64 21.74 2.72 -8.93
C ILE A 64 21.36 3.44 -7.63
N ARG A 65 20.49 4.44 -7.73
CA ARG A 65 19.95 5.19 -6.59
C ARG A 65 18.62 4.60 -6.15
N PHE A 66 18.68 3.45 -5.49
CA PHE A 66 17.49 2.84 -4.88
C PHE A 66 17.24 3.35 -3.45
N GLU A 67 18.32 3.62 -2.71
CA GLU A 67 18.30 4.18 -1.37
C GLU A 67 19.33 5.29 -1.24
N THR A 68 19.08 6.25 -0.36
CA THR A 68 20.02 7.32 0.02
C THR A 68 21.08 6.82 1.02
N ASN A 69 21.52 5.57 0.91
CA ASN A 69 22.52 5.02 1.81
C ASN A 69 23.92 5.38 1.29
N MET A 70 24.59 6.30 2.00
CA MET A 70 25.94 6.75 1.65
C MET A 70 26.94 5.59 1.55
N LEU A 71 26.81 4.56 2.41
CA LEU A 71 27.66 3.36 2.39
C LEU A 71 27.54 2.57 1.08
N PHE A 72 26.34 2.52 0.51
CA PHE A 72 26.11 1.85 -0.78
C PHE A 72 26.74 2.64 -1.93
N LEU A 73 26.61 3.98 -1.90
CA LEU A 73 27.19 4.84 -2.92
C LEU A 73 28.72 4.78 -2.93
N ASP A 74 29.34 4.75 -1.75
CA ASP A 74 30.79 4.62 -1.59
C ASP A 74 31.29 3.26 -2.10
N LEU A 75 30.59 2.17 -1.76
CA LEU A 75 30.87 0.84 -2.30
C LEU A 75 30.69 0.77 -3.82
N TRP A 76 29.69 1.45 -4.37
CA TRP A 76 29.37 1.41 -5.79
C TRP A 76 30.47 2.06 -6.65
N HIS A 77 31.13 3.10 -6.14
CA HIS A 77 32.24 3.79 -6.80
C HIS A 77 33.61 3.16 -6.52
N HIS A 78 33.70 2.17 -5.64
CA HIS A 78 34.97 1.53 -5.32
C HIS A 78 35.32 0.43 -6.34
N ASP A 79 36.46 0.58 -7.03
CA ASP A 79 36.96 -0.38 -8.04
C ASP A 79 37.13 -1.83 -7.54
N GLY A 80 37.26 -2.06 -6.23
CA GLY A 80 37.38 -3.39 -5.63
C GLY A 80 36.05 -4.08 -5.33
N ALA A 81 34.93 -3.35 -5.38
CA ALA A 81 33.61 -3.86 -5.05
C ALA A 81 32.92 -4.48 -6.28
N SER A 82 32.31 -5.64 -6.10
CA SER A 82 31.58 -6.30 -7.18
C SER A 82 30.19 -5.71 -7.35
N ARG A 83 29.94 -5.06 -8.49
CA ARG A 83 28.63 -4.52 -8.88
C ARG A 83 27.53 -5.58 -8.87
N ALA A 84 27.87 -6.85 -9.16
CA ALA A 84 26.93 -7.96 -9.13
C ALA A 84 26.43 -8.27 -7.71
N VAL A 85 27.31 -8.16 -6.70
CA VAL A 85 26.95 -8.38 -5.29
C VAL A 85 26.06 -7.23 -4.80
N LEU A 86 26.40 -5.99 -5.16
CA LEU A 86 25.58 -4.81 -4.82
C LEU A 86 24.18 -4.91 -5.43
N MET A 87 24.06 -5.33 -6.69
CA MET A 87 22.76 -5.60 -7.32
C MET A 87 22.00 -6.75 -6.64
N ALA A 88 22.69 -7.80 -6.23
CA ALA A 88 22.07 -8.92 -5.52
C ALA A 88 21.53 -8.52 -4.13
N ILE A 89 22.20 -7.59 -3.44
CA ILE A 89 21.72 -7.00 -2.19
C ILE A 89 20.45 -6.17 -2.41
N GLN A 90 20.37 -5.44 -3.53
CA GLN A 90 19.22 -4.57 -3.86
C GLN A 90 18.01 -5.32 -4.46
N ALA A 91 18.24 -6.47 -5.09
CA ALA A 91 17.22 -7.23 -5.80
C ALA A 91 15.98 -7.60 -4.95
N PRO A 92 16.10 -7.99 -3.66
CA PRO A 92 14.95 -8.29 -2.81
C PRO A 92 13.99 -7.13 -2.64
N LEU A 93 14.48 -5.89 -2.52
CA LEU A 93 13.61 -4.70 -2.43
C LEU A 93 12.86 -4.46 -3.74
N LEU A 94 13.55 -4.61 -4.87
CA LEU A 94 12.93 -4.54 -6.19
C LEU A 94 11.82 -5.57 -6.38
N ILE A 95 12.09 -6.84 -6.01
CA ILE A 95 11.10 -7.92 -6.09
C ILE A 95 9.90 -7.60 -5.20
N THR A 96 10.15 -7.13 -3.97
CA THR A 96 9.10 -6.78 -3.01
C THR A 96 8.24 -5.62 -3.52
N LEU A 97 8.83 -4.63 -4.18
CA LEU A 97 8.11 -3.53 -4.85
C LEU A 97 7.14 -4.08 -5.90
N PHE A 98 7.60 -4.92 -6.83
CA PHE A 98 6.75 -5.49 -7.89
C PHE A 98 5.63 -6.37 -7.33
N VAL A 99 5.94 -7.20 -6.32
CA VAL A 99 4.95 -8.02 -5.63
C VAL A 99 3.92 -7.14 -4.92
N GLY A 100 4.36 -6.07 -4.24
CA GLY A 100 3.49 -5.08 -3.61
C GLY A 100 2.54 -4.41 -4.60
N ILE A 101 3.05 -3.97 -5.76
CA ILE A 101 2.23 -3.39 -6.82
C ILE A 101 1.21 -4.41 -7.33
N TYR A 102 1.60 -5.66 -7.56
CA TYR A 102 0.68 -6.71 -8.00
C TYR A 102 -0.49 -6.90 -7.02
N TRP A 103 -0.21 -7.01 -5.72
CA TRP A 103 -1.26 -7.15 -4.70
C TRP A 103 -2.12 -5.89 -4.56
N LEU A 104 -1.53 -4.71 -4.70
CA LEU A 104 -2.25 -3.44 -4.67
C LEU A 104 -3.19 -3.30 -5.88
N GLN A 105 -2.73 -3.68 -7.07
CA GLN A 105 -3.55 -3.72 -8.28
C GLN A 105 -4.74 -4.67 -8.11
N ARG A 106 -4.51 -5.84 -7.52
CA ARG A 106 -5.55 -6.82 -7.22
C ARG A 106 -6.56 -6.28 -6.19
N LEU A 107 -6.09 -5.61 -5.14
CA LEU A 107 -6.95 -4.97 -4.14
C LEU A 107 -7.85 -3.91 -4.78
N LEU A 108 -7.27 -3.00 -5.57
CA LEU A 108 -8.01 -1.95 -6.26
C LEU A 108 -9.06 -2.53 -7.22
N SER A 109 -8.74 -3.66 -7.88
CA SER A 109 -9.71 -4.38 -8.72
C SER A 109 -10.93 -4.88 -7.94
N HIS A 110 -10.77 -5.35 -6.70
CA HIS A 110 -11.91 -5.73 -5.85
C HIS A 110 -12.76 -4.52 -5.45
N PHE A 111 -12.14 -3.37 -5.18
CA PHE A 111 -12.85 -2.13 -4.90
C PHE A 111 -13.60 -1.58 -6.14
N GLN A 112 -13.06 -1.77 -7.35
CA GLN A 112 -13.78 -1.46 -8.58
C GLN A 112 -15.05 -2.31 -8.76
N GLN A 113 -15.07 -3.53 -8.23
CA GLN A 113 -16.23 -4.43 -8.32
C GLN A 113 -17.27 -4.17 -7.22
N GLY A 114 -17.05 -3.15 -6.36
CA GLY A 114 -17.92 -2.87 -5.21
C GLY A 114 -17.73 -3.85 -4.05
N GLN A 115 -16.75 -4.76 -4.13
CA GLN A 115 -16.47 -5.76 -3.09
C GLN A 115 -15.50 -5.20 -2.03
N PHE A 116 -15.91 -4.10 -1.38
CA PHE A 116 -15.06 -3.43 -0.37
C PHE A 116 -14.80 -4.32 0.87
N PHE A 117 -15.81 -5.09 1.30
CA PHE A 117 -15.75 -5.94 2.49
C PHE A 117 -15.66 -7.45 2.18
N GLY A 118 -15.34 -7.79 0.93
CA GLY A 118 -15.20 -9.18 0.50
C GLY A 118 -14.05 -9.88 1.22
N ASN A 119 -14.20 -11.18 1.51
CA ASN A 119 -13.12 -11.99 2.10
C ASN A 119 -11.82 -11.92 1.29
N GLU A 120 -11.93 -11.85 -0.05
CA GLU A 120 -10.78 -11.75 -0.95
C GLU A 120 -10.08 -10.38 -0.87
N ALA A 121 -10.84 -9.28 -0.73
CA ALA A 121 -10.27 -7.95 -0.53
C ALA A 121 -9.52 -7.87 0.81
N MET A 122 -10.07 -8.47 1.87
CA MET A 122 -9.44 -8.51 3.18
C MET A 122 -8.15 -9.35 3.17
N ARG A 123 -8.13 -10.48 2.45
CA ARG A 123 -6.91 -11.26 2.21
C ARG A 123 -5.85 -10.46 1.46
N CYS A 124 -6.23 -9.71 0.43
CA CYS A 124 -5.29 -8.84 -0.30
C CYS A 124 -4.68 -7.80 0.64
N TYR A 125 -5.48 -7.22 1.55
CA TYR A 125 -4.98 -6.26 2.53
C TYR A 125 -4.00 -6.88 3.53
N LEU A 126 -4.30 -8.08 4.05
CA LEU A 126 -3.37 -8.82 4.92
C LEU A 126 -2.06 -9.17 4.22
N TRP A 127 -2.10 -9.52 2.93
CA TRP A 127 -0.90 -9.73 2.13
C TRP A 127 -0.05 -8.46 1.99
N LEU A 128 -0.68 -7.30 1.79
CA LEU A 128 0.03 -6.02 1.75
C LEU A 128 0.68 -5.68 3.10
N ILE A 129 0.02 -5.97 4.23
CA ILE A 129 0.61 -5.79 5.56
C ILE A 129 1.83 -6.70 5.73
N TRP A 130 1.70 -7.98 5.35
CA TRP A 130 2.83 -8.91 5.40
C TRP A 130 3.99 -8.48 4.52
N LEU A 131 3.70 -7.96 3.32
CA LEU A 131 4.72 -7.38 2.46
C LEU A 131 5.39 -6.17 3.11
N LYS A 132 4.64 -5.32 3.84
CA LYS A 132 5.26 -4.18 4.55
C LYS A 132 6.13 -4.62 5.73
N VAL A 133 5.74 -5.67 6.45
CA VAL A 133 6.61 -6.29 7.47
C VAL A 133 7.89 -6.83 6.82
N LEU A 134 7.75 -7.55 5.71
CA LEU A 134 8.87 -8.10 4.95
C LEU A 134 9.81 -6.99 4.45
N ASP A 135 9.24 -5.90 3.91
CA ASP A 135 9.95 -4.71 3.43
C ASP A 135 10.85 -4.13 4.51
N ILE A 136 10.33 -3.91 5.73
CA ILE A 136 11.10 -3.42 6.88
C ILE A 136 12.23 -4.41 7.25
N VAL A 137 11.97 -5.71 7.24
CA VAL A 137 12.99 -6.72 7.53
C VAL A 137 14.08 -6.72 6.47
N LEU A 138 13.71 -6.62 5.19
CA LEU A 138 14.64 -6.58 4.08
C LEU A 138 15.49 -5.31 4.10
N GLU A 139 14.92 -4.16 4.43
CA GLU A 139 15.63 -2.89 4.62
C GLU A 139 16.71 -3.02 5.71
N ILE A 140 16.37 -3.58 6.88
CA ILE A 140 17.33 -3.84 7.96
C ILE A 140 18.45 -4.80 7.52
N VAL A 141 18.07 -5.90 6.86
CA VAL A 141 19.04 -6.90 6.34
C VAL A 141 19.95 -6.27 5.30
N GLN A 142 19.41 -5.41 4.43
CA GLN A 142 20.16 -4.70 3.40
C GLN A 142 21.16 -3.71 4.00
N HIS A 143 20.75 -2.91 4.99
CA HIS A 143 21.67 -2.02 5.72
C HIS A 143 22.81 -2.80 6.37
N LEU A 144 22.50 -3.92 7.02
CA LEU A 144 23.48 -4.81 7.64
C LEU A 144 24.41 -5.45 6.61
N ALA A 145 23.86 -5.98 5.51
CA ALA A 145 24.63 -6.62 4.44
C ALA A 145 25.58 -5.61 3.76
N THR A 146 25.08 -4.40 3.48
CA THR A 146 25.86 -3.31 2.91
C THR A 146 26.95 -2.87 3.89
N GLY A 147 26.64 -2.69 5.18
CA GLY A 147 27.62 -2.34 6.19
C GLY A 147 28.69 -3.43 6.41
N TYR A 148 28.31 -4.70 6.39
CA TYR A 148 29.25 -5.82 6.48
C TYR A 148 30.18 -5.86 5.25
N TYR A 149 29.63 -5.65 4.06
CA TYR A 149 30.42 -5.59 2.82
C TYR A 149 31.35 -4.38 2.80
N HIS A 150 30.88 -3.22 3.27
CA HIS A 150 31.69 -1.99 3.37
C HIS A 150 32.89 -2.17 4.29
N LYS A 151 32.70 -2.83 5.44
CA LYS A 151 33.78 -3.13 6.40
C LYS A 151 34.93 -3.97 5.79
N GLN A 152 34.67 -4.72 4.73
CA GLN A 152 35.71 -5.50 4.05
C GLN A 152 36.71 -4.60 3.30
N PHE A 153 36.30 -3.39 2.89
CA PHE A 153 37.10 -2.47 2.08
C PHE A 153 37.53 -1.21 2.86
N PHE A 154 36.78 -0.81 3.89
CA PHE A 154 37.04 0.42 4.64
C PHE A 154 37.21 0.16 6.15
N GLU A 155 38.31 0.67 6.73
CA GLU A 155 38.65 0.47 8.16
C GLU A 155 37.71 1.19 9.14
N HIS A 156 36.95 2.19 8.68
CA HIS A 156 35.98 2.91 9.50
C HIS A 156 34.59 2.76 8.87
N THR A 157 33.74 1.96 9.52
CA THR A 157 32.34 1.76 9.08
C THR A 157 31.41 2.12 10.23
N SER A 158 30.71 3.24 10.10
CA SER A 158 29.57 3.60 10.96
C SER A 158 28.29 3.09 10.32
N ILE A 159 27.71 2.03 10.89
CA ILE A 159 26.40 1.53 10.47
C ILE A 159 25.33 2.37 11.16
N GLU A 160 24.76 3.33 10.43
CA GLU A 160 23.61 4.08 10.90
C GLU A 160 22.34 3.30 10.55
N LEU A 161 21.73 2.66 11.55
CA LEU A 161 20.42 2.04 11.41
C LEU A 161 19.34 3.13 11.56
N GLY A 162 18.99 3.75 10.43
CA GLY A 162 17.86 4.66 10.36
C GLY A 162 16.55 3.87 10.43
N LEU A 163 15.99 3.68 11.63
CA LEU A 163 14.59 3.25 11.73
C LEU A 163 13.70 4.44 11.35
N GLU A 164 13.23 4.44 10.10
CA GLU A 164 12.28 5.46 9.67
C GLU A 164 10.95 5.26 10.40
N PHE A 165 10.64 6.16 11.34
CA PHE A 165 9.36 6.19 12.05
C PHE A 165 8.17 6.15 11.10
N GLY A 166 8.31 6.72 9.89
CA GLY A 166 7.30 6.68 8.84
C GLY A 166 6.87 5.25 8.44
N ASN A 167 7.81 4.30 8.38
CA ASN A 167 7.50 2.90 8.06
C ASN A 167 6.63 2.25 9.15
N ILE A 168 6.92 2.54 10.42
CA ILE A 168 6.14 2.04 11.57
C ILE A 168 4.75 2.67 11.59
N THR A 169 4.65 3.99 11.43
CA THR A 169 3.35 4.69 11.39
C THR A 169 2.48 4.21 10.23
N THR A 170 3.06 3.97 9.06
CA THR A 170 2.34 3.43 7.90
C THR A 170 1.79 2.03 8.19
N LEU A 171 2.60 1.16 8.79
CA LEU A 171 2.17 -0.19 9.18
C LEU A 171 1.03 -0.15 10.21
N LEU A 172 1.12 0.72 11.21
CA LEU A 172 0.03 0.95 12.18
C LEU A 172 -1.25 1.46 11.51
N LEU A 173 -1.13 2.39 10.56
CA LEU A 173 -2.26 2.90 9.80
C LEU A 173 -2.92 1.80 8.96
N MET A 174 -2.15 0.95 8.30
CA MET A 174 -2.65 -0.19 7.54
C MET A 174 -3.41 -1.18 8.44
N LEU A 175 -2.87 -1.50 9.61
CA LEU A 175 -3.54 -2.35 10.60
C LEU A 175 -4.86 -1.73 11.09
N LEU A 176 -4.86 -0.42 11.36
CA LEU A 176 -6.05 0.32 11.75
C LEU A 176 -7.13 0.23 10.66
N ILE A 177 -6.75 0.39 9.39
CA ILE A 177 -7.70 0.29 8.27
C ILE A 177 -8.30 -1.12 8.18
N VAL A 178 -7.51 -2.20 8.34
CA VAL A 178 -8.07 -3.58 8.36
C VAL A 178 -9.06 -3.76 9.50
N TYR A 179 -8.72 -3.26 10.69
CA TYR A 179 -9.60 -3.35 11.84
C TYR A 179 -10.93 -2.64 11.59
N LEU A 180 -10.89 -1.42 11.02
CA LEU A 180 -12.08 -0.67 10.63
C LEU A 180 -12.90 -1.39 9.56
N LEU A 181 -12.24 -1.97 8.55
CA LEU A 181 -12.91 -2.75 7.50
C LEU A 181 -13.60 -4.00 8.07
N LYS A 182 -12.97 -4.66 9.05
CA LYS A 182 -13.55 -5.81 9.73
C LYS A 182 -14.77 -5.41 10.56
N ALA A 183 -14.67 -4.33 11.33
CA ALA A 183 -15.80 -3.81 12.12
C ALA A 183 -16.99 -3.39 11.22
N ALA A 184 -16.70 -2.71 10.11
CA ALA A 184 -17.74 -2.32 9.14
C ALA A 184 -18.44 -3.54 8.51
N LYS A 185 -17.67 -4.60 8.23
CA LYS A 185 -18.22 -5.86 7.71
C LYS A 185 -19.17 -6.54 8.70
N GLU A 186 -18.83 -6.53 10.00
CA GLU A 186 -19.68 -7.09 11.06
C GLU A 186 -21.01 -6.31 11.14
N ILE A 187 -20.97 -4.98 11.06
CA ILE A 187 -22.17 -4.12 11.03
C ILE A 187 -23.04 -4.40 9.79
N GLU A 188 -22.43 -4.58 8.61
CA GLU A 188 -23.19 -4.90 7.38
C GLU A 188 -23.83 -6.30 7.44
N ALA A 189 -23.17 -7.26 8.10
CA ALA A 189 -23.69 -8.61 8.29
C ALA A 189 -24.89 -8.63 9.26
N GLU A 190 -24.79 -7.94 10.39
CA GLU A 190 -25.91 -7.82 11.34
C GLU A 190 -27.13 -7.17 10.67
N ASN A 191 -26.94 -6.08 9.93
CA ASN A 191 -28.04 -5.36 9.31
C ASN A 191 -28.72 -6.16 8.17
N LYS A 192 -28.09 -7.21 7.64
CA LYS A 192 -28.70 -8.16 6.69
C LYS A 192 -29.46 -9.30 7.36
N GLU A 193 -29.19 -9.62 8.62
CA GLU A 193 -29.96 -10.62 9.39
C GLU A 193 -31.25 -10.05 9.97
N PHE A 194 -31.36 -8.71 10.10
CA PHE A 194 -32.55 -8.03 10.59
C PHE A 194 -33.56 -7.58 9.50
N ILE A 195 -33.30 -7.86 8.21
CA ILE A 195 -34.24 -7.61 7.08
C ILE A 195 -34.88 -8.92 6.62
#